data_AF-A0A7W0Y5L1-F1
#
_entry.id   AF-A0A7W0Y5L1-F1
#
_cell.length_a   1.000
_cell.length_b   1.000
_cell.length_c   1.000
_cell.angle_alpha   90.00
_cell.angle_beta   90.00
_cell.angle_gamma   90.00
#
_symmetry.space_group_name_H-M   'P 1'
#
loop_
_entity.id
_entity.type
_entity.pdbx_description
1 polymer ?
#
loop_
_entity_poly.entity_id
_entity_poly.type
_entity_poly.pdbx_seq_one_letter_code
_entity_poly.pdbx_strand_id
1 'polypeptide(L)'
;MLLASTAACSDDDAVDSDEEARRAYLGLDESIAKSLTLGFAGFNAASSANIPPQMTAGILGGTLLITGQVDQGSSDNKGMRLKVGMVDYTDGTVVIEGEDEEINITYDTDADVTLQPALTLSLKNIPTGTLEGTLIGTYQMDGDIIGETTLNLTFAGTLQDSGGMVIRAPGTTTVTGTVTSGEGTYNVDLTL
;
A
#
# COMPACT_ATOMS: atom_id res chain seq x y z
N MET A 1 -0.51 -22.16 -60.54
CA MET A 1 -0.87 -20.77 -60.25
C MET A 1 -0.80 -20.60 -58.74
N LEU A 2 0.17 -19.82 -58.28
CA LEU A 2 0.51 -19.55 -56.89
C LEU A 2 -0.40 -18.43 -56.35
N LEU A 3 -1.08 -18.65 -55.23
CA LEU A 3 -1.59 -17.62 -54.29
C LEU A 3 -1.72 -18.33 -52.92
N ALA A 4 -0.70 -18.32 -52.07
CA ALA A 4 -0.28 -17.22 -51.18
C ALA A 4 -1.35 -16.89 -50.12
N SER A 5 -1.19 -17.51 -48.97
CA SER A 5 -1.74 -17.16 -47.66
C SER A 5 -1.42 -15.71 -47.29
N THR A 6 -2.42 -14.96 -46.85
CA THR A 6 -2.22 -13.74 -46.05
C THR A 6 -2.89 -13.93 -44.71
N ALA A 7 -2.05 -14.10 -43.69
CA ALA A 7 -2.37 -13.73 -42.32
C ALA A 7 -2.68 -12.23 -42.30
N ALA A 8 -3.77 -11.85 -41.65
CA ALA A 8 -4.02 -10.47 -41.24
C ALA A 8 -4.12 -10.51 -39.71
N CYS A 9 -3.14 -9.88 -39.09
CA CYS A 9 -2.89 -9.81 -37.66
C CYS A 9 -4.07 -9.22 -36.91
N SER A 10 -4.49 -9.91 -35.85
CA SER A 10 -5.10 -9.28 -34.68
C SER A 10 -3.98 -9.14 -33.65
N ASP A 11 -3.09 -8.18 -33.89
CA ASP A 11 -2.12 -7.72 -32.89
C ASP A 11 -2.92 -6.86 -31.90
N ASP A 12 -3.62 -7.54 -30.99
CA ASP A 12 -4.04 -6.95 -29.72
C ASP A 12 -2.76 -6.78 -28.89
N ASP A 13 -2.08 -5.64 -29.06
CA ASP A 13 -1.09 -5.11 -28.10
C ASP A 13 -1.81 -4.65 -26.81
N ALA A 14 -2.88 -5.32 -26.42
CA ALA A 14 -3.55 -5.08 -25.15
C ALA A 14 -2.60 -5.58 -24.05
N VAL A 15 -2.25 -4.67 -23.13
CA VAL A 15 -1.51 -5.03 -21.92
C VAL A 15 -2.29 -6.14 -21.21
N ASP A 16 -1.59 -7.21 -20.84
CA ASP A 16 -2.24 -8.29 -20.09
C ASP A 16 -2.79 -7.75 -18.77
N SER A 17 -3.96 -8.23 -18.36
CA SER A 17 -4.64 -7.79 -17.13
C SER A 17 -3.74 -7.90 -15.88
N ASP A 18 -2.89 -8.93 -15.81
CA ASP A 18 -1.92 -9.09 -14.71
C ASP A 18 -0.84 -7.99 -14.72
N GLU A 19 -0.45 -7.52 -15.91
CA GLU A 19 0.49 -6.40 -16.06
C GLU A 19 -0.18 -5.07 -15.72
N GLU A 20 -1.46 -4.88 -16.05
CA GLU A 20 -2.24 -3.73 -15.56
C GLU A 20 -2.31 -3.70 -14.03
N ALA A 21 -2.52 -4.86 -13.38
CA ALA A 21 -2.52 -4.98 -11.93
C ALA A 21 -1.14 -4.68 -11.31
N ARG A 22 -0.05 -5.06 -11.99
CA ARG A 22 1.31 -4.70 -11.57
C ARG A 22 1.54 -3.19 -11.68
N ARG A 23 1.18 -2.57 -12.80
CA ARG A 23 1.32 -1.12 -13.02
C ARG A 23 0.52 -0.32 -11.99
N ALA A 24 -0.71 -0.75 -11.68
CA ALA A 24 -1.55 -0.20 -10.62
C ALA A 24 -0.89 -0.28 -9.23
N TYR A 25 -0.11 -1.33 -8.95
CA TYR A 25 0.60 -1.50 -7.68
C TYR A 25 1.83 -0.59 -7.53
N LEU A 26 2.59 -0.36 -8.60
CA LEU A 26 3.88 0.33 -8.52
C LEU A 26 3.78 1.73 -7.88
N GLY A 27 2.71 2.49 -8.17
CA GLY A 27 2.48 3.81 -7.56
C GLY A 27 2.08 3.75 -6.07
N LEU A 28 1.67 2.58 -5.57
CA LEU A 28 1.31 2.35 -4.16
C LEU A 28 2.46 1.78 -3.33
N ASP A 29 3.56 1.32 -3.94
CA ASP A 29 4.64 0.62 -3.25
C ASP A 29 5.23 1.44 -2.09
N GLU A 30 5.66 2.68 -2.38
CA GLU A 30 6.16 3.60 -1.35
C GLU A 30 5.10 3.98 -0.31
N SER A 31 3.83 4.05 -0.72
CA SER A 31 2.73 4.42 0.15
C SER A 31 2.53 3.41 1.29
N ILE A 32 2.88 2.14 1.07
CA ILE A 32 2.82 1.07 2.09
C ILE A 32 3.84 1.35 3.19
N ALA A 33 5.08 1.68 2.82
CA ALA A 33 6.13 2.03 3.76
C ALA A 33 5.80 3.32 4.53
N LYS A 34 5.24 4.34 3.85
CA LYS A 34 4.76 5.59 4.46
C LYS A 34 3.60 5.32 5.44
N SER A 35 2.64 4.48 5.07
CA SER A 35 1.50 4.11 5.92
C SER A 35 1.95 3.43 7.22
N LEU A 36 2.89 2.47 7.14
CA LEU A 36 3.46 1.86 8.34
C LEU A 36 4.18 2.89 9.21
N THR A 37 4.99 3.77 8.61
CA THR A 37 5.74 4.81 9.32
C THR A 37 4.82 5.76 10.07
N LEU A 38 3.77 6.26 9.40
CA LEU A 38 2.75 7.11 10.01
C LEU A 38 1.96 6.35 11.08
N GLY A 39 1.67 5.07 10.87
CA GLY A 39 1.06 4.21 11.89
C GLY A 39 1.87 4.17 13.19
N PHE A 40 3.19 3.97 13.10
CA PHE A 40 4.07 4.00 14.27
C PHE A 40 4.20 5.41 14.86
N ALA A 41 4.20 6.47 14.05
CA ALA A 41 4.16 7.84 14.57
C ALA A 41 2.90 8.08 15.41
N GLY A 42 1.75 7.62 14.92
CA GLY A 42 0.48 7.70 15.64
C GLY A 42 0.46 6.86 16.90
N PHE A 43 1.03 5.64 16.85
CA PHE A 43 1.23 4.77 18.01
C PHE A 43 2.04 5.47 19.11
N ASN A 44 3.19 6.05 18.76
CA ASN A 44 4.08 6.71 19.73
C ASN A 44 3.50 8.03 20.28
N ALA A 45 2.63 8.69 19.51
CA ALA A 45 1.93 9.90 19.94
C ALA A 45 0.63 9.65 20.72
N ALA A 46 0.14 8.40 20.75
CA ALA A 46 -1.13 8.07 21.35
C ALA A 46 -1.12 8.22 22.88
N SER A 47 -2.04 9.05 23.38
CA SER A 47 -2.35 9.18 24.81
C SER A 47 -3.70 8.55 25.19
N SER A 48 -4.38 7.95 24.21
CA SER A 48 -5.69 7.30 24.35
C SER A 48 -5.80 6.15 23.36
N ALA A 49 -6.92 5.42 23.40
CA ALA A 49 -7.21 4.37 22.42
C ALA A 49 -7.26 4.87 20.98
N ASN A 50 -7.59 6.15 20.76
CA ASN A 50 -7.51 6.76 19.44
C ASN A 50 -6.11 7.34 19.22
N ILE A 51 -5.50 7.01 18.09
CA ILE A 51 -4.24 7.65 17.69
C ILE A 51 -4.54 9.05 17.14
N PRO A 52 -3.68 10.06 17.40
CA PRO A 52 -3.76 11.32 16.69
C PRO A 52 -3.58 11.08 15.18
N PRO A 53 -4.40 11.69 14.30
CA PRO A 53 -4.23 11.58 12.85
C PRO A 53 -2.80 11.92 12.42
N GLN A 54 -2.21 11.11 11.56
CA GLN A 54 -0.88 11.31 11.00
C GLN A 54 -0.99 11.45 9.50
N MET A 55 -0.31 12.43 8.89
CA MET A 55 -0.42 12.66 7.46
C MET A 55 0.93 13.02 6.83
N THR A 56 1.04 12.73 5.54
CA THR A 56 2.12 13.20 4.67
C THR A 56 1.55 13.56 3.29
N ALA A 57 2.27 14.37 2.54
CA ALA A 57 2.02 14.53 1.10
C ALA A 57 2.66 13.35 0.34
N GLY A 58 2.14 13.05 -0.85
CA GLY A 58 2.91 12.33 -1.86
C GLY A 58 4.07 13.18 -2.38
N ILE A 59 5.04 12.54 -3.05
CA ILE A 59 6.22 13.24 -3.59
C ILE A 59 5.80 14.29 -4.62
N LEU A 60 4.89 13.95 -5.53
CA LEU A 60 4.39 14.88 -6.54
C LEU A 60 3.15 15.62 -6.06
N GLY A 61 2.24 14.96 -5.33
CA GLY A 61 1.00 15.58 -4.91
C GLY A 61 0.11 14.75 -4.00
N GLY A 62 -1.04 15.34 -3.66
CA GLY A 62 -2.06 14.73 -2.83
C GLY A 62 -1.64 14.46 -1.38
N THR A 63 -2.44 13.67 -0.69
CA THR A 63 -2.26 13.39 0.74
C THR A 63 -2.49 11.93 1.06
N LEU A 64 -1.69 11.42 2.00
CA LEU A 64 -1.88 10.14 2.66
C LEU A 64 -2.10 10.42 4.16
N LEU A 65 -3.20 9.92 4.69
CA LEU A 65 -3.67 10.10 6.05
C LEU A 65 -3.83 8.74 6.74
N ILE A 66 -3.25 8.59 7.92
CA ILE A 66 -3.46 7.45 8.81
C ILE A 66 -4.27 7.90 10.03
N THR A 67 -5.40 7.23 10.25
CA THR A 67 -6.21 7.35 11.46
C THR A 67 -6.44 5.97 12.08
N GLY A 68 -7.01 5.93 13.28
CA GLY A 68 -7.47 4.68 13.87
C GLY A 68 -7.21 4.56 15.36
N GLN A 69 -7.00 3.33 15.80
CA GLN A 69 -6.95 2.99 17.22
C GLN A 69 -5.80 2.05 17.56
N VAL A 70 -5.36 2.12 18.81
CA VAL A 70 -4.41 1.21 19.42
C VAL A 70 -4.93 0.72 20.77
N ASP A 71 -4.72 -0.56 21.06
CA ASP A 71 -5.08 -1.15 22.34
C ASP A 71 -4.41 -0.41 23.51
N GLN A 72 -5.14 -0.23 24.61
CA GLN A 72 -4.64 0.43 25.83
C GLN A 72 -4.31 -0.58 26.93
N GLY A 73 -3.55 -0.13 27.92
CA GLY A 73 -3.19 -0.93 29.10
C GLY A 73 -1.71 -1.31 29.14
N SER A 74 -1.31 -2.02 30.20
CA SER A 74 0.10 -2.27 30.53
C SER A 74 0.76 -3.42 29.75
N SER A 75 0.03 -4.12 28.88
CA SER A 75 0.57 -5.25 28.11
C SER A 75 1.59 -4.78 27.08
N ASP A 76 2.73 -5.45 26.96
CA ASP A 76 3.70 -5.17 25.87
C ASP A 76 3.24 -5.75 24.51
N ASN A 77 2.07 -6.39 24.48
CA ASN A 77 1.37 -6.77 23.27
C ASN A 77 0.25 -5.77 22.98
N LYS A 78 0.19 -5.28 21.74
CA LYS A 78 -0.72 -4.23 21.29
C LYS A 78 -1.30 -4.55 19.92
N GLY A 79 -2.61 -4.45 19.76
CA GLY A 79 -3.25 -4.36 18.46
C GLY A 79 -3.35 -2.91 17.99
N MET A 80 -3.14 -2.67 16.71
CA MET A 80 -3.44 -1.41 16.02
C MET A 80 -4.44 -1.69 14.90
N ARG A 81 -5.46 -0.85 14.81
CA ARG A 81 -6.53 -0.93 13.82
C ARG A 81 -6.59 0.43 13.13
N LEU A 82 -5.92 0.52 11.99
CA LEU A 82 -5.69 1.77 11.28
C LEU A 82 -6.49 1.82 9.97
N LYS A 83 -6.71 3.04 9.50
CA LYS A 83 -7.39 3.37 8.25
C LYS A 83 -6.48 4.23 7.39
N VAL A 84 -6.39 3.87 6.10
CA VAL A 84 -5.57 4.57 5.10
C VAL A 84 -6.47 5.47 4.25
N GLY A 85 -6.42 6.76 4.54
CA GLY A 85 -7.05 7.81 3.73
C GLY A 85 -6.10 8.29 2.65
N MET A 86 -6.55 8.39 1.40
CA MET A 86 -5.82 9.07 0.33
C MET A 86 -6.75 10.03 -0.40
N VAL A 87 -6.20 11.20 -0.75
CA VAL A 87 -6.86 12.19 -1.62
C VAL A 87 -5.84 12.67 -2.64
N ASP A 88 -6.12 12.45 -3.92
CA ASP A 88 -5.28 12.77 -5.08
C ASP A 88 -3.82 12.30 -4.91
N TYR A 89 -3.57 11.23 -4.14
CA TYR A 89 -2.23 10.86 -3.71
C TYR A 89 -1.40 10.40 -4.89
N THR A 90 -0.20 10.96 -5.06
CA THR A 90 0.75 10.48 -6.06
C THR A 90 2.19 10.78 -5.67
N ASP A 91 3.06 9.79 -5.83
CA ASP A 91 4.51 9.94 -5.69
C ASP A 91 5.20 10.34 -7.00
N GLY A 92 4.45 10.48 -8.09
CA GLY A 92 4.97 10.88 -9.40
C GLY A 92 4.72 9.81 -10.46
N THR A 93 5.41 9.96 -11.58
CA THR A 93 5.35 9.00 -12.68
C THR A 93 6.01 7.70 -12.28
N VAL A 94 5.39 6.60 -12.69
CA VAL A 94 5.96 5.26 -12.59
C VAL A 94 6.60 4.92 -13.92
N VAL A 95 7.85 4.50 -13.90
CA VAL A 95 8.55 3.97 -15.07
C VAL A 95 8.36 2.47 -15.12
N ILE A 96 7.96 1.96 -16.27
CA ILE A 96 7.77 0.53 -16.50
C ILE A 96 9.11 -0.04 -16.96
N GLU A 97 9.68 -0.98 -16.19
CA GLU A 97 10.96 -1.58 -16.54
C GLU A 97 10.93 -2.19 -17.96
N GLY A 98 11.83 -1.72 -18.83
CA GLY A 98 11.94 -2.20 -20.20
C GLY A 98 11.12 -1.41 -21.22
N GLU A 99 10.37 -0.40 -20.77
CA GLU A 99 9.60 0.51 -21.62
C GLU A 99 10.05 1.96 -21.36
N ASP A 100 10.06 2.80 -22.41
CA ASP A 100 10.26 4.25 -22.29
C ASP A 100 8.92 4.96 -21.98
N GLU A 101 7.98 4.24 -21.34
CA GLU A 101 6.66 4.73 -20.98
C GLU A 101 6.63 5.13 -19.49
N GLU A 102 6.19 6.35 -19.24
CA GLU A 102 5.91 6.87 -17.92
C GLU A 102 4.39 6.93 -17.74
N ILE A 103 3.89 6.32 -16.67
CA ILE A 103 2.48 6.34 -16.32
C ILE A 103 2.24 7.25 -15.11
N ASN A 104 1.21 8.09 -15.21
CA ASN A 104 0.73 8.94 -14.14
C ASN A 104 -0.48 8.27 -13.50
N ILE A 105 -0.39 8.01 -12.20
CA ILE A 105 -1.50 7.47 -11.43
C ILE A 105 -1.66 8.31 -10.16
N THR A 106 -2.90 8.66 -9.88
CA THR A 106 -3.33 9.23 -8.61
C THR A 106 -4.23 8.24 -7.90
N TYR A 107 -4.17 8.22 -6.57
CA TYR A 107 -4.92 7.29 -5.74
C TYR A 107 -5.80 8.04 -4.74
N ASP A 108 -7.06 7.66 -4.73
CA ASP A 108 -8.05 8.07 -3.73
C ASP A 108 -8.52 6.87 -2.92
N THR A 109 -8.94 7.12 -1.69
CA THR A 109 -9.77 6.17 -0.94
C THR A 109 -11.10 6.79 -0.55
N ASP A 110 -12.04 5.96 -0.14
CA ASP A 110 -13.39 6.42 0.19
C ASP A 110 -13.37 7.52 1.28
N ALA A 111 -14.22 8.54 1.11
CA ALA A 111 -14.37 9.61 2.08
C ALA A 111 -14.98 9.10 3.41
N ASP A 112 -15.76 8.02 3.36
CA ASP A 112 -16.18 7.27 4.54
C ASP A 112 -15.01 6.43 5.07
N VAL A 113 -14.47 6.86 6.21
CA VAL A 113 -13.36 6.20 6.93
C VAL A 113 -13.65 4.71 7.24
N THR A 114 -14.92 4.30 7.32
CA THR A 114 -15.26 2.90 7.57
C THR A 114 -14.96 2.00 6.36
N LEU A 115 -15.04 2.56 5.14
CA LEU A 115 -14.77 1.91 3.86
C LEU A 115 -13.31 2.02 3.41
N GLN A 116 -12.53 2.92 4.03
CA GLN A 116 -11.09 3.05 3.76
C GLN A 116 -10.32 1.74 4.03
N PRO A 117 -9.24 1.49 3.27
CA PRO A 117 -8.35 0.36 3.48
C PRO A 117 -7.91 0.22 4.94
N ALA A 118 -8.03 -1.01 5.44
CA ALA A 118 -7.75 -1.34 6.82
C ALA A 118 -6.31 -1.86 6.95
N LEU A 119 -5.48 -1.10 7.66
CA LEU A 119 -4.15 -1.53 8.09
C LEU A 119 -4.26 -2.05 9.53
N THR A 120 -4.29 -3.36 9.70
CA THR A 120 -4.41 -4.00 11.03
C THR A 120 -3.09 -4.63 11.42
N LEU A 121 -2.52 -4.22 12.55
CA LEU A 121 -1.23 -4.69 13.04
C LEU A 121 -1.36 -5.33 14.42
N SER A 122 -0.58 -6.36 14.66
CA SER A 122 -0.34 -7.01 15.95
C SER A 122 1.13 -6.82 16.30
N LEU A 123 1.37 -6.03 17.34
CA LEU A 123 2.69 -5.83 17.93
C LEU A 123 2.85 -6.76 19.13
N LYS A 124 3.94 -7.53 19.16
CA LYS A 124 4.28 -8.39 20.29
C LYS A 124 5.57 -7.95 20.93
N ASN A 125 5.63 -8.01 22.26
CA ASN A 125 6.83 -7.71 23.07
C ASN A 125 7.49 -6.38 22.67
N ILE A 126 6.72 -5.30 22.57
CA ILE A 126 7.29 -3.96 22.31
C ILE A 126 8.28 -3.59 23.43
N PRO A 127 9.36 -2.82 23.14
CA PRO A 127 9.64 -2.14 21.87
C PRO A 127 10.43 -2.96 20.84
N THR A 128 10.93 -4.15 21.16
CA THR A 128 11.89 -4.89 20.30
C THR A 128 11.42 -6.24 19.80
N GLY A 129 10.14 -6.56 19.91
CA GLY A 129 9.60 -7.85 19.50
C GLY A 129 9.22 -7.90 18.02
N THR A 130 8.01 -8.38 17.73
CA THR A 130 7.57 -8.65 16.36
C THR A 130 6.39 -7.80 15.94
N LEU A 131 6.29 -7.60 14.63
CA LEU A 131 5.18 -7.00 13.91
C LEU A 131 4.57 -8.06 13.00
N GLU A 132 3.28 -8.27 13.10
CA GLU A 132 2.48 -9.00 12.11
C GLU A 132 1.27 -8.14 11.72
N GLY A 133 0.73 -8.28 10.52
CA GLY A 133 -0.46 -7.51 10.16
C GLY A 133 -0.97 -7.75 8.77
N THR A 134 -1.99 -6.98 8.39
CA THR A 134 -2.57 -6.98 7.05
C THR A 134 -2.91 -5.56 6.59
N LEU A 135 -2.87 -5.33 5.27
CA LEU A 135 -3.43 -4.16 4.61
C LEU A 135 -4.41 -4.66 3.56
N ILE A 136 -5.69 -4.40 3.80
CA ILE A 136 -6.76 -4.88 2.93
C ILE A 136 -7.71 -3.73 2.61
N GLY A 137 -7.95 -3.50 1.32
CA GLY A 137 -8.95 -2.53 0.87
C GLY A 137 -8.77 -2.08 -0.56
N THR A 138 -9.72 -1.27 -0.99
CA THR A 138 -9.83 -0.78 -2.36
C THR A 138 -9.36 0.68 -2.44
N TYR A 139 -8.67 0.98 -3.52
CA TYR A 139 -8.19 2.29 -3.91
C TYR A 139 -8.78 2.63 -5.27
N GLN A 140 -9.24 3.87 -5.42
CA GLN A 140 -9.67 4.41 -6.70
C GLN A 140 -8.45 5.00 -7.39
N MET A 141 -8.29 4.70 -8.67
CA MET A 141 -7.20 5.17 -9.52
C MET A 141 -7.77 6.11 -10.59
N ASP A 142 -7.04 7.20 -10.83
CA ASP A 142 -7.27 8.12 -11.95
C ASP A 142 -5.92 8.47 -12.60
N GLY A 143 -5.96 8.99 -13.83
CA GLY A 143 -4.80 9.30 -14.66
C GLY A 143 -4.71 8.39 -15.89
N ASP A 144 -3.52 7.84 -16.13
CA ASP A 144 -3.26 6.95 -17.27
C ASP A 144 -3.82 5.53 -17.02
N ILE A 145 -3.99 5.13 -15.75
CA ILE A 145 -4.73 3.94 -15.33
C ILE A 145 -5.92 4.38 -14.48
N ILE A 146 -7.11 3.98 -14.89
CA ILE A 146 -8.37 4.37 -14.25
C ILE A 146 -9.10 3.12 -13.75
N GLY A 147 -9.73 3.23 -12.58
CA GLY A 147 -10.60 2.20 -12.04
C GLY A 147 -10.28 1.87 -10.59
N GLU A 148 -10.56 0.65 -10.19
CA GLU A 148 -10.34 0.19 -8.81
C GLU A 148 -9.19 -0.81 -8.75
N THR A 149 -8.32 -0.63 -7.77
CA THR A 149 -7.34 -1.65 -7.38
C THR A 149 -7.57 -2.05 -5.92
N THR A 150 -7.50 -3.35 -5.65
CA THR A 150 -7.70 -3.90 -4.31
C THR A 150 -6.42 -4.56 -3.84
N LEU A 151 -5.93 -4.11 -2.68
CA LEU A 151 -4.81 -4.73 -1.98
C LEU A 151 -5.31 -5.77 -0.99
N ASN A 152 -4.60 -6.90 -0.93
CA ASN A 152 -4.71 -7.89 0.14
C ASN A 152 -3.30 -8.34 0.52
N LEU A 153 -2.68 -7.58 1.43
CA LEU A 153 -1.29 -7.74 1.83
C LEU A 153 -1.19 -8.21 3.28
N THR A 154 -0.12 -8.96 3.55
CA THR A 154 0.29 -9.45 4.87
C THR A 154 1.67 -8.89 5.19
N PHE A 155 1.87 -8.50 6.45
CA PHE A 155 3.12 -7.99 6.98
C PHE A 155 3.68 -8.97 8.02
N ALA A 156 4.99 -9.18 7.99
CA ALA A 156 5.73 -9.82 9.07
C ALA A 156 7.08 -9.13 9.23
N GLY A 157 7.52 -8.87 10.45
CA GLY A 157 8.82 -8.24 10.69
C GLY A 157 9.18 -8.07 12.15
N THR A 158 10.26 -7.32 12.40
CA THR A 158 10.75 -7.05 13.75
C THR A 158 10.62 -5.57 14.11
N LEU A 159 10.51 -5.32 15.42
CA LEU A 159 10.47 -3.99 16.00
C LEU A 159 11.83 -3.64 16.59
N GLN A 160 12.11 -2.35 16.71
CA GLN A 160 13.25 -1.85 17.47
C GLN A 160 12.86 -0.63 18.30
N ASP A 161 13.57 -0.46 19.42
CA ASP A 161 13.52 0.77 20.18
C ASP A 161 14.34 1.87 19.49
N SER A 162 13.77 3.06 19.42
CA SER A 162 14.47 4.26 18.96
C SER A 162 14.29 5.37 19.99
N GLY A 163 15.08 5.30 21.06
CA GLY A 163 15.06 6.32 22.10
C GLY A 163 13.74 6.35 22.88
N GLY A 164 13.19 5.17 23.17
CA GLY A 164 11.88 5.01 23.84
C GLY A 164 10.67 5.02 22.90
N MET A 165 10.89 5.18 21.58
CA MET A 165 9.85 5.01 20.56
C MET A 165 9.88 3.62 19.97
N VAL A 166 8.71 3.04 19.71
CA VAL A 166 8.57 1.78 18.97
C VAL A 166 8.57 2.08 17.49
N ILE A 167 9.50 1.49 16.74
CA ILE A 167 9.53 1.58 15.27
C ILE A 167 9.76 0.19 14.66
N ARG A 168 9.53 0.06 13.35
CA ARG A 168 9.98 -1.12 12.59
C ARG A 168 11.50 -1.14 12.55
N ALA A 169 12.10 -2.32 12.65
CA ALA A 169 13.51 -2.47 12.33
C ALA A 169 13.69 -2.41 10.80
N PRO A 170 14.53 -1.50 10.27
CA PRO A 170 14.72 -1.33 8.83
C PRO A 170 15.19 -2.63 8.14
N GLY A 171 14.64 -2.92 6.95
CA GLY A 171 15.01 -4.10 6.17
C GLY A 171 14.54 -5.43 6.76
N THR A 172 13.56 -5.42 7.68
CA THR A 172 13.05 -6.63 8.34
C THR A 172 11.58 -6.89 8.09
N THR A 173 10.84 -5.92 7.55
CA THR A 173 9.41 -6.09 7.32
C THR A 173 9.18 -6.67 5.94
N THR A 174 8.81 -7.94 5.86
CA THR A 174 8.36 -8.56 4.60
C THR A 174 6.90 -8.23 4.36
N VAL A 175 6.57 -7.89 3.13
CA VAL A 175 5.21 -7.63 2.65
C VAL A 175 4.91 -8.61 1.55
N THR A 176 3.90 -9.45 1.75
CA THR A 176 3.47 -10.44 0.75
C THR A 176 1.98 -10.38 0.53
N GLY A 177 1.50 -10.73 -0.65
CA GLY A 177 0.07 -10.82 -0.92
C GLY A 177 -0.27 -10.56 -2.37
N THR A 178 -1.47 -10.05 -2.60
CA THR A 178 -1.98 -9.83 -3.95
C THR A 178 -2.53 -8.42 -4.14
N VAL A 179 -2.39 -7.94 -5.37
CA VAL A 179 -3.10 -6.79 -5.91
C VAL A 179 -4.03 -7.29 -6.99
N THR A 180 -5.29 -6.84 -6.98
CA THR A 180 -6.26 -7.15 -8.04
C THR A 180 -6.74 -5.84 -8.67
N SER A 181 -6.63 -5.75 -10.00
CA SER A 181 -7.12 -4.62 -10.79
C SER A 181 -7.82 -5.17 -12.03
N GLY A 182 -9.08 -4.80 -12.24
CA GLY A 182 -9.90 -5.41 -13.29
C GLY A 182 -9.97 -6.94 -13.17
N GLU A 183 -9.59 -7.66 -14.23
CA GLU A 183 -9.52 -9.13 -14.23
C GLU A 183 -8.14 -9.67 -13.79
N GLY A 184 -7.15 -8.80 -13.62
CA GLY A 184 -5.76 -9.17 -13.38
C GLY A 184 -5.39 -9.28 -11.91
N THR A 185 -4.38 -10.09 -11.62
CA THR A 185 -3.82 -10.25 -10.29
C THR A 185 -2.29 -10.23 -10.31
N TYR A 186 -1.70 -9.39 -9.46
CA TYR A 186 -0.26 -9.30 -9.27
C TYR A 186 0.13 -9.79 -7.86
N ASN A 187 1.18 -10.62 -7.78
CA ASN A 187 1.73 -11.07 -6.50
C ASN A 187 2.79 -10.07 -6.01
N VAL A 188 2.58 -9.57 -4.79
CA VAL A 188 3.53 -8.70 -4.10
C VAL A 188 4.44 -9.54 -3.22
N ASP A 189 5.73 -9.32 -3.32
CA ASP A 189 6.75 -9.84 -2.40
C ASP A 189 7.91 -8.83 -2.31
N LEU A 190 8.01 -8.13 -1.18
CA LEU A 190 9.07 -7.14 -0.96
C LEU A 190 9.49 -7.08 0.50
N THR A 191 10.62 -6.40 0.74
CA THR A 191 11.17 -6.16 2.07
C THR A 191 11.41 -4.67 2.30
N LEU A 192 10.88 -4.16 3.42
CA LEU A 192 11.01 -2.78 3.91
C LEU A 192 11.92 -2.67 5.13
#